data_AF-A0A090QSG4-F1
#
_entry.id   AF-A0A090QSG4-F1
#
_cell.length_a   1.000
_cell.length_b   1.000
_cell.length_c   1.000
_cell.angle_alpha   90.00
_cell.angle_beta   90.00
_cell.angle_gamma   90.00
#
_symmetry.space_group_name_H-M   'P 1'
#
loop_
_entity.id
_entity.type
_entity.pdbx_description
1 polymer ?
#
loop_
_entity_poly.entity_id
_entity_poly.type
_entity_poly.pdbx_seq_one_letter_code
_entity_poly.pdbx_strand_id
1 'polypeptide(L)'
;MAYSGGLDTSAIIPWLKENYDCEVVAFVADVGQGDAELEGVEAKALASGASACYIADLKEELVADYIFPTLKTGAVYEGKYLLGTSMARPIIAKAQVACALEVGADACATVVPVKAMIRCVLRAALRRWPRSSK
;
A
#
# COMPACT_ATOMS: atom_id res chain seq x y z
N MET A 1 -5.58 0.63 -5.48
CA MET A 1 -5.12 1.94 -4.94
C MET A 1 -4.82 1.76 -3.46
N ALA A 2 -3.63 2.13 -2.99
CA ALA A 2 -3.29 2.06 -1.56
C ALA A 2 -4.07 3.13 -0.79
N TYR A 3 -4.97 2.69 0.08
CA TYR A 3 -5.99 3.47 0.73
C TYR A 3 -5.78 3.46 2.25
N SER A 4 -5.83 4.63 2.88
CA SER A 4 -5.66 4.78 4.34
C SER A 4 -6.90 5.38 5.01
N GLY A 5 -7.98 5.63 4.28
CA GLY A 5 -9.15 6.32 4.82
C GLY A 5 -8.98 7.83 5.04
N GLY A 6 -7.82 8.40 4.71
CA GLY A 6 -7.56 9.83 4.81
C GLY A 6 -8.23 10.64 3.68
N LEU A 7 -8.35 11.96 3.87
CA LEU A 7 -8.98 12.88 2.91
C LEU A 7 -8.41 12.72 1.49
N ASP A 8 -7.08 12.74 1.35
CA ASP A 8 -6.41 12.64 0.05
C ASP A 8 -6.74 11.30 -0.65
N THR A 9 -6.74 10.21 0.11
CA THR A 9 -7.03 8.87 -0.41
C THR A 9 -8.50 8.68 -0.77
N SER A 10 -9.43 9.36 -0.08
CA SER A 10 -10.85 9.33 -0.42
C SER A 10 -11.18 10.23 -1.61
N ALA A 11 -10.54 11.39 -1.73
CA ALA A 11 -10.76 12.32 -2.83
C ALA A 11 -10.18 11.83 -4.17
N ILE A 12 -9.11 11.02 -4.15
CA ILE A 12 -8.48 10.56 -5.39
C ILE A 12 -9.23 9.42 -6.09
N ILE A 13 -10.05 8.64 -5.35
CA ILE A 13 -10.85 7.56 -5.94
C ILE A 13 -11.83 8.09 -7.00
N PRO A 14 -12.72 9.06 -6.71
CA PRO A 14 -13.61 9.60 -7.73
C PRO A 14 -12.83 10.30 -8.85
N TRP A 15 -11.75 11.02 -8.51
CA TRP A 15 -10.91 11.67 -9.50
C TRP A 15 -10.30 10.69 -10.51
N LEU A 16 -9.81 9.53 -10.04
CA LEU A 16 -9.27 8.48 -10.93
C LEU A 16 -10.34 7.94 -11.87
N LYS A 17 -11.56 7.71 -11.38
CA LYS A 17 -12.68 7.24 -12.20
C LYS A 17 -13.06 8.27 -13.26
N GLU A 18 -13.18 9.54 -12.88
CA GLU A 18 -13.54 10.63 -13.78
C GLU A 18 -12.49 10.89 -14.86
N ASN A 19 -11.19 10.71 -14.56
CA ASN A 19 -10.10 11.07 -15.47
C ASN A 19 -9.57 9.89 -16.29
N TYR A 20 -9.71 8.66 -15.82
CA TYR A 20 -9.12 7.47 -16.46
C TYR A 20 -10.14 6.40 -16.83
N ASP A 21 -11.44 6.61 -16.55
CA ASP A 21 -12.52 5.64 -16.80
C ASP A 21 -12.13 4.22 -16.36
N CYS A 22 -11.62 4.13 -15.12
CA CYS A 22 -11.06 2.90 -14.59
C CYS A 22 -11.82 2.41 -13.36
N GLU A 23 -11.77 1.09 -13.18
CA GLU A 23 -12.22 0.47 -11.95
C GLU A 23 -11.14 0.66 -10.86
N VAL A 24 -11.54 1.10 -9.68
CA VAL A 24 -10.63 1.34 -8.56
C VAL A 24 -10.94 0.37 -7.43
N VAL A 25 -10.01 -0.56 -7.21
CA VAL A 25 -9.99 -1.41 -6.02
C VAL A 25 -9.19 -0.71 -4.92
N ALA A 26 -9.76 -0.54 -3.73
CA ALA A 26 -9.07 -0.01 -2.55
C ALA A 26 -8.30 -1.13 -1.83
N PHE A 27 -7.06 -0.85 -1.44
CA PHE A 27 -6.21 -1.75 -0.67
C PHE A 27 -5.75 -1.05 0.60
N VAL A 28 -6.12 -1.60 1.75
CA VAL A 28 -5.76 -1.14 3.09
C VAL A 28 -4.80 -2.15 3.69
N ALA A 29 -3.71 -1.65 4.28
CA ALA A 29 -2.76 -2.48 5.00
C ALA A 29 -2.88 -2.18 6.49
N ASP A 30 -3.21 -3.19 7.30
CA ASP A 30 -3.09 -3.13 8.74
C ASP A 30 -1.67 -3.52 9.15
N VAL A 31 -0.92 -2.52 9.58
CA VAL A 31 0.45 -2.63 10.10
C VAL A 31 0.52 -2.26 11.59
N GLY A 32 -0.62 -2.24 12.28
CA GLY A 32 -0.73 -1.89 13.70
C GLY A 32 -0.98 -0.41 13.95
N GLN A 33 -1.62 0.31 13.02
CA GLN A 33 -2.04 1.71 13.22
C GLN A 33 -3.18 1.90 14.24
N GLY A 34 -3.82 0.81 14.66
CA GLY A 34 -4.90 0.80 15.64
C GLY A 34 -6.30 0.70 15.01
N ASP A 35 -7.23 0.11 15.75
CA ASP A 35 -8.56 -0.25 15.25
C ASP A 35 -9.39 0.97 14.82
N ALA A 36 -9.21 2.11 15.48
CA ALA A 36 -9.90 3.36 15.16
C ALA A 36 -9.61 3.86 13.73
N GLU A 37 -8.45 3.52 13.15
CA GLU A 37 -8.08 3.87 11.78
C GLU A 37 -8.68 2.90 10.74
N LEU A 38 -9.06 1.69 11.18
CA LEU A 38 -9.67 0.67 10.33
C LEU A 38 -11.20 0.70 10.41
N GLU A 39 -11.76 1.23 11.50
CA GLU A 39 -13.20 1.33 11.69
C GLU A 39 -13.86 2.13 10.56
N GLY A 40 -14.78 1.50 9.84
CA GLY A 40 -15.50 2.11 8.73
C GLY A 40 -14.67 2.41 7.48
N VAL A 41 -13.39 1.98 7.41
CA VAL A 41 -12.51 2.26 6.27
C VAL A 41 -13.05 1.67 4.97
N GLU A 42 -13.60 0.46 5.03
CA GLU A 42 -14.22 -0.24 3.90
C GLU A 42 -15.47 0.50 3.40
N ALA A 43 -16.40 0.81 4.31
CA ALA A 43 -17.60 1.56 3.97
C ALA A 43 -17.26 2.91 3.34
N LYS A 44 -16.23 3.60 3.86
CA LYS A 44 -15.74 4.86 3.32
C LYS A 44 -15.11 4.70 1.93
N ALA A 45 -14.35 3.64 1.70
CA ALA A 45 -13.75 3.34 0.39
C ALA A 45 -14.83 3.13 -0.68
N LEU A 46 -15.83 2.30 -0.36
CA LEU A 46 -16.97 2.02 -1.23
C LEU A 46 -17.79 3.29 -1.50
N ALA A 47 -18.08 4.09 -0.46
CA ALA A 47 -18.77 5.37 -0.60
C ALA A 47 -17.99 6.39 -1.44
N SER A 48 -16.65 6.31 -1.42
CA SER A 48 -15.79 7.14 -2.28
C SER A 48 -15.77 6.67 -3.75
N GLY A 49 -16.38 5.51 -4.05
CA GLY A 49 -16.54 4.99 -5.40
C GLY A 49 -15.63 3.81 -5.76
N ALA A 50 -14.93 3.22 -4.79
CA ALA A 50 -14.18 1.98 -5.03
C ALA A 50 -15.13 0.82 -5.34
N SER A 51 -14.72 -0.09 -6.22
CA SER A 51 -15.50 -1.29 -6.55
C SER A 51 -15.40 -2.37 -5.47
N ALA A 52 -14.24 -2.45 -4.82
CA ALA A 52 -13.95 -3.38 -3.73
C ALA A 52 -12.94 -2.74 -2.77
N CYS A 53 -12.92 -3.23 -1.52
CA CYS A 53 -11.92 -2.87 -0.53
C CYS A 53 -11.32 -4.13 0.08
N TYR A 54 -9.99 -4.25 0.03
CA TYR A 54 -9.25 -5.34 0.62
C TYR A 54 -8.45 -4.83 1.82
N ILE A 55 -8.59 -5.49 2.96
CA ILE A 55 -7.82 -5.17 4.17
C ILE A 55 -6.88 -6.34 4.43
N ALA A 56 -5.58 -6.09 4.40
CA ALA A 56 -4.55 -7.09 4.67
C ALA A 56 -3.98 -6.90 6.07
N ASP A 57 -4.07 -7.93 6.93
CA ASP A 57 -3.34 -7.96 8.20
C ASP A 57 -1.88 -8.33 7.96
N LEU A 58 -0.99 -7.35 8.18
CA LEU A 58 0.44 -7.46 7.94
C LEU A 58 1.25 -7.34 9.24
N LYS A 59 0.59 -7.35 10.41
CA LYS A 59 1.25 -7.09 11.70
C LYS A 59 2.33 -8.12 12.01
N GLU A 60 2.00 -9.41 11.88
CA GLU A 60 2.93 -10.51 12.19
C GLU A 60 4.10 -10.53 11.19
N GLU A 61 3.82 -10.40 9.89
CA GLU A 61 4.86 -10.38 8.85
C GLU A 61 5.78 -9.15 9.00
N LEU A 62 5.23 -7.97 9.34
CA LEU A 62 6.02 -6.77 9.61
C LEU A 62 7.01 -7.02 10.77
N VAL A 63 6.54 -7.64 11.85
CA VAL A 63 7.37 -7.92 13.02
C VAL A 63 8.45 -8.95 12.68
N ALA A 64 8.05 -10.08 12.09
CA ALA A 64 8.93 -11.21 11.83
C ALA A 64 10.00 -10.90 10.77
N ASP A 65 9.60 -10.29 9.66
CA ASP A 65 10.44 -10.19 8.46
C ASP A 65 11.11 -8.82 8.30
N TYR A 66 10.67 -7.79 9.02
CA TYR A 66 11.21 -6.43 8.89
C TYR A 66 11.74 -5.88 10.21
N ILE A 67 10.94 -5.87 11.28
CA ILE A 67 11.33 -5.28 12.56
C ILE A 67 12.45 -6.09 13.22
N PHE A 68 12.27 -7.39 13.45
CA PHE A 68 13.30 -8.19 14.10
C PHE A 68 14.63 -8.23 13.35
N PRO A 69 14.66 -8.40 12.01
CA PRO A 69 15.92 -8.33 11.27
C PRO A 69 16.59 -6.96 11.39
N THR A 70 15.82 -5.87 11.31
CA THR A 70 16.37 -4.50 11.42
C THR A 70 16.95 -4.25 12.82
N LEU A 71 16.23 -4.64 13.87
CA LEU A 71 16.71 -4.50 15.25
C LEU A 71 18.00 -5.27 15.51
N LYS A 72 18.15 -6.49 14.96
CA LYS A 72 19.38 -7.30 15.09
C LYS A 72 20.61 -6.62 14.50
N THR A 73 20.45 -5.74 13.51
CA THR A 73 21.56 -4.99 12.91
C THR A 73 21.97 -3.76 13.72
N GLY A 74 21.19 -3.35 14.72
CA GLY A 74 21.39 -2.08 15.41
C GLY A 74 21.15 -0.86 14.51
N ALA A 75 20.30 -0.98 13.49
CA ALA A 75 20.06 0.10 12.54
C ALA A 75 19.39 1.31 13.22
N VAL A 76 20.10 2.43 13.23
CA VAL A 76 19.60 3.72 13.70
C VAL A 76 19.94 4.77 12.67
N TYR A 77 18.91 5.40 12.11
CA TYR A 77 19.07 6.50 11.17
C TYR A 77 19.43 7.79 11.91
N GLU A 78 20.50 8.44 11.47
CA GLU A 78 21.04 9.69 12.05
C GLU A 78 21.22 9.62 13.58
N GLY A 79 21.50 8.42 14.11
CA GLY A 79 21.72 8.18 15.54
C GLY A 79 20.49 8.39 16.44
N LYS A 80 19.31 8.64 15.88
CA LYS A 80 18.08 8.94 16.66
C LYS A 80 16.84 8.18 16.20
N TYR A 81 16.71 7.86 14.92
CA TYR A 81 15.46 7.36 14.35
C TYR A 81 15.52 5.84 14.07
N LEU A 82 14.58 5.09 14.64
CA LEU A 82 14.51 3.62 14.56
C LEU A 82 13.75 3.10 13.32
N LEU A 83 13.70 3.88 12.23
CA LEU A 83 13.22 3.44 10.92
C LEU A 83 11.77 2.92 10.85
N GLY A 84 10.93 3.16 11.87
CA GLY A 84 9.57 2.58 11.96
C GLY A 84 8.72 2.77 10.70
N THR A 85 8.61 4.01 10.22
CA THR A 85 7.83 4.32 9.00
C THR A 85 8.48 3.75 7.74
N SER A 86 9.81 3.67 7.71
CA SER A 86 10.55 3.14 6.55
C SER A 86 10.39 1.63 6.41
N MET A 87 10.29 0.89 7.52
CA MET A 87 10.12 -0.57 7.55
C MET A 87 8.75 -1.03 7.05
N ALA A 88 7.68 -0.27 7.34
CA ALA A 88 6.33 -0.62 6.90
C ALA A 88 6.12 -0.48 5.37
N ARG A 89 6.88 0.37 4.69
CA ARG A 89 6.61 0.69 3.28
C ARG A 89 6.90 -0.48 2.32
N PRO A 90 8.03 -1.22 2.44
CA PRO A 90 8.29 -2.39 1.60
C PRO A 90 7.21 -3.48 1.71
N ILE A 91 6.74 -3.78 2.92
CA ILE A 91 5.72 -4.81 3.14
C ILE A 91 4.36 -4.40 2.56
N ILE A 92 3.95 -3.14 2.76
CA ILE A 92 2.72 -2.59 2.16
C ILE A 92 2.80 -2.68 0.63
N ALA A 93 3.94 -2.31 0.03
CA ALA A 93 4.12 -2.38 -1.42
C ALA A 93 4.10 -3.82 -1.95
N LYS A 94 4.72 -4.77 -1.22
CA LYS A 94 4.68 -6.20 -1.55
C LYS A 94 3.25 -6.73 -1.55
N ALA A 95 2.51 -6.47 -0.46
CA ALA A 95 1.12 -6.91 -0.31
C ALA A 95 0.19 -6.24 -1.33
N GLN A 96 0.38 -4.95 -1.62
CA GLN A 96 -0.39 -4.24 -2.65
C GLN A 96 -0.18 -4.86 -4.03
N VAL A 97 1.05 -5.19 -4.40
CA VAL A 97 1.34 -5.84 -5.69
C VAL A 97 0.75 -7.25 -5.75
N ALA A 98 0.82 -8.02 -4.65
CA ALA A 98 0.20 -9.34 -4.58
C ALA A 98 -1.32 -9.25 -4.79
N CYS A 99 -1.99 -8.35 -4.05
CA CYS A 99 -3.41 -8.07 -4.23
C CYS A 99 -3.73 -7.65 -5.67
N ALA A 100 -2.93 -6.75 -6.27
CA ALA A 100 -3.13 -6.32 -7.66
C ALA A 100 -3.04 -7.49 -8.66
N LEU A 101 -2.12 -8.44 -8.46
CA LEU A 101 -2.01 -9.64 -9.30
C LEU A 101 -3.21 -10.57 -9.11
N GLU A 102 -3.68 -10.77 -7.88
CA GLU A 102 -4.82 -11.62 -7.57
C GLU A 102 -6.13 -11.10 -8.16
N VAL A 103 -6.35 -9.79 -8.10
CA VAL A 103 -7.55 -9.15 -8.67
C VAL A 103 -7.42 -8.86 -10.17
N GLY A 104 -6.26 -9.12 -10.78
CA GLY A 104 -6.01 -8.86 -12.20
C GLY A 104 -5.92 -7.38 -12.57
N ALA A 105 -5.52 -6.50 -11.64
CA ALA A 105 -5.42 -5.07 -11.88
C ALA A 105 -4.22 -4.70 -12.77
N ASP A 106 -4.42 -3.80 -13.74
CA ASP A 106 -3.35 -3.36 -14.66
C ASP A 106 -2.34 -2.39 -14.02
N ALA A 107 -2.71 -1.73 -12.91
CA ALA A 107 -1.91 -0.66 -12.31
C ALA A 107 -2.06 -0.55 -10.79
N CYS A 108 -1.03 0.01 -10.15
CA CYS A 108 -1.01 0.36 -8.73
C CYS A 108 -0.89 1.88 -8.55
N ALA A 109 -1.62 2.45 -7.59
CA ALA A 109 -1.59 3.87 -7.26
C ALA A 109 -1.38 4.09 -5.74
N THR A 110 -0.72 5.19 -5.37
CA THR A 110 -0.54 5.67 -3.99
C THR A 110 -0.41 7.20 -3.97
N VAL A 111 -0.85 7.85 -2.90
CA VAL A 111 -0.82 9.32 -2.74
C VAL A 111 0.50 9.85 -2.21
N VAL A 112 1.35 8.99 -1.64
CA VAL A 112 2.63 9.43 -1.08
C VAL A 112 3.58 9.76 -2.24
N PRO A 113 4.35 10.87 -2.21
CA PRO A 113 5.35 11.16 -3.24
C PRO A 113 6.50 10.14 -3.13
N VAL A 114 6.40 9.04 -3.87
CA VAL A 114 7.34 7.92 -3.75
C VAL A 114 8.52 8.00 -4.73
N LYS A 115 9.02 9.22 -4.97
CA LYS A 115 10.05 9.49 -6.00
C LYS A 115 11.31 8.62 -5.87
N ALA A 116 11.66 8.18 -4.65
CA ALA A 116 12.82 7.33 -4.39
C ALA A 116 12.50 5.83 -4.18
N MET A 117 11.42 5.49 -3.48
CA MET A 117 11.26 4.12 -2.94
C MET A 117 10.44 3.18 -3.82
N ILE A 118 9.42 3.68 -4.53
CA ILE A 118 8.69 2.92 -5.56
C ILE A 118 9.59 2.66 -6.75
N ARG A 119 10.54 3.55 -7.07
CA ARG A 119 11.45 3.30 -8.20
C ARG A 119 12.31 2.05 -7.99
N CYS A 120 12.62 1.65 -6.75
CA CYS A 120 13.25 0.36 -6.44
C CYS A 120 12.23 -0.79 -6.41
N VAL A 121 11.14 -0.65 -5.65
CA VAL A 121 10.19 -1.75 -5.43
C VAL A 121 9.32 -2.03 -6.68
N LEU A 122 8.77 -1.01 -7.35
CA LEU A 122 8.10 -1.20 -8.63
C LEU A 122 9.08 -1.60 -9.74
N ARG A 123 10.36 -1.19 -9.77
CA ARG A 123 11.28 -1.77 -10.80
C ARG A 123 11.54 -3.25 -10.56
N ALA A 124 11.57 -3.70 -9.30
CA ALA A 124 11.69 -5.13 -8.98
C ALA A 124 10.39 -5.90 -9.31
N ALA A 125 9.22 -5.33 -9.00
CA ALA A 125 7.91 -5.93 -9.27
C ALA A 125 7.51 -5.88 -10.76
N LEU A 126 7.66 -4.74 -11.43
CA LEU A 126 7.37 -4.56 -12.86
C LEU A 126 8.32 -5.35 -13.77
N ARG A 127 9.51 -5.74 -13.30
CA ARG A 127 10.40 -6.68 -14.03
C ARG A 127 9.84 -8.10 -14.07
N ARG A 128 8.97 -8.47 -13.13
CA ARG A 128 8.28 -9.77 -13.07
C ARG A 128 6.83 -9.70 -13.54
N TRP A 129 6.30 -8.50 -13.77
CA TRP A 129 4.93 -8.33 -14.26
C TRP A 129 4.84 -8.81 -15.71
N PRO A 130 4.04 -9.85 -16.02
CA PRO A 130 3.80 -10.23 -17.39
C PRO A 130 3.14 -9.03 -18.07
N ARG A 131 3.84 -8.40 -19.01
CA ARG A 131 3.22 -7.38 -19.86
C ARG A 131 2.08 -8.08 -20.60
N SER A 132 0.85 -7.76 -20.22
CA SER A 132 -0.32 -8.04 -21.05
C SER A 132 -0.04 -7.41 -22.41
N SER A 133 0.17 -8.27 -23.41
CA SER A 133 0.30 -7.88 -24.80
C SER A 133 -1.07 -7.46 -25.30
N LYS A 134 -1.32 -6.14 -25.26
CA LYS A 134 -2.19 -5.52 -26.25
C LYS A 134 -1.36 -5.19 -27.49
#